data_AF-A0A9X6XUJ2-F1
#
_entry.id   AF-A0A9X6XUJ2-F1
#
_cell.length_a   1.000
_cell.length_b   1.000
_cell.length_c   1.000
_cell.angle_alpha   90.00
_cell.angle_beta   90.00
_cell.angle_gamma   90.00
#
_symmetry.space_group_name_H-M   'P 1'
#
loop_
_entity.id
_entity.type
_entity.pdbx_description
1 polymer ?
#
loop_
_entity_poly.entity_id
_entity_poly.type
_entity_poly.pdbx_seq_one_letter_code
_entity_poly.pdbx_strand_id
1 'polypeptide(L)'
;DTAGYTDQVFGLTNLLGFRFAPRLRDLADSKLYTFEKPEQYPDMEKLLKGRIHTKVIRDNYDDVLRLAHSIREGTASASLVMSKMGSYSR
;
A
#
# COMPACT_ATOMS: atom_id res chain seq x y z
N ASP A 1 -12.87 -14.84 -5.15
CA ASP A 1 -13.02 -14.16 -3.86
C ASP A 1 -11.65 -13.72 -3.36
N THR A 2 -11.45 -12.41 -3.27
CA THR A 2 -10.22 -11.73 -2.84
C THR A 2 -10.62 -10.68 -1.79
N ALA A 3 -11.64 -10.97 -0.98
CA ALA A 3 -12.30 -10.01 -0.09
C ALA A 3 -11.40 -9.45 1.04
N GLY A 4 -10.22 -10.02 1.26
CA GLY A 4 -9.29 -9.60 2.33
C GLY A 4 -8.04 -8.83 1.89
N TYR A 5 -7.86 -8.58 0.58
CA TYR A 5 -6.67 -7.90 0.07
C TYR A 5 -7.01 -6.52 -0.49
N THR A 6 -6.46 -5.49 0.14
CA THR A 6 -6.33 -4.15 -0.44
C THR A 6 -4.90 -3.67 -0.21
N ASP A 7 -4.38 -2.82 -1.11
CA ASP A 7 -3.04 -2.25 -0.99
C ASP A 7 -2.87 -1.48 0.33
N GLN A 8 -3.97 -0.91 0.85
CA GLN A 8 -4.03 -0.21 2.12
C GLN A 8 -3.81 -1.16 3.31
N VAL A 9 -4.46 -2.34 3.33
CA VAL A 9 -4.24 -3.36 4.39
C VAL A 9 -2.81 -3.86 4.32
N PHE A 10 -2.29 -4.10 3.12
CA PHE A 10 -0.92 -4.53 2.92
C PHE A 10 0.10 -3.50 3.44
N GLY A 11 -0.08 -2.23 3.12
CA GLY A 11 0.76 -1.16 3.66
C GLY A 11 0.69 -1.05 5.18
N LEU A 12 -0.52 -1.06 5.75
CA LEU A 12 -0.72 -0.90 7.18
C LEU A 12 -0.16 -2.06 8.00
N THR A 13 -0.37 -3.30 7.55
CA THR A 13 0.16 -4.50 8.23
C THR A 13 1.68 -4.46 8.32
N ASN A 14 2.36 -4.03 7.25
CA ASN A 14 3.80 -3.83 7.27
C ASN A 14 4.26 -2.77 8.29
N LEU A 15 3.56 -1.64 8.38
CA LEU A 15 3.86 -0.57 9.35
C LEU A 15 3.65 -1.00 10.81
N LEU A 16 2.70 -1.91 11.04
CA LEU A 16 2.42 -2.47 12.36
C LEU A 16 3.33 -3.66 12.71
N GLY A 17 4.24 -4.06 11.81
CA GLY A 17 5.17 -5.17 12.02
C GLY A 17 4.58 -6.57 11.77
N PHE A 18 3.39 -6.66 11.17
CA PHE A 18 2.79 -7.93 10.80
C PHE A 18 3.31 -8.40 9.44
N ARG A 19 3.71 -9.68 9.37
CA ARG A 19 4.06 -10.32 8.11
C ARG A 19 2.79 -10.74 7.37
N PHE A 20 2.30 -9.87 6.48
CA PHE A 20 1.17 -10.17 5.61
C PHE A 20 1.68 -10.49 4.19
N ALA A 21 1.41 -11.71 3.71
CA ALA A 21 1.81 -12.18 2.38
C ALA A 21 0.54 -12.47 1.55
N PRO A 22 -0.07 -11.45 0.93
CA PRO A 22 -1.27 -11.64 0.14
C PRO A 22 -0.96 -12.43 -1.14
N ARG A 23 -1.92 -13.25 -1.57
CA ARG A 23 -1.82 -13.96 -2.84
C ARG A 23 -2.15 -13.00 -3.99
N LEU A 24 -1.13 -12.56 -4.72
CA LEU A 24 -1.27 -11.77 -5.94
C LEU A 24 -1.68 -12.70 -7.11
N ARG A 25 -2.99 -12.97 -7.23
CA ARG A 25 -3.52 -13.89 -8.25
C ARG A 25 -3.33 -13.34 -9.67
N ASP A 26 -3.63 -12.06 -9.86
CA ASP A 26 -3.71 -11.43 -11.18
C ASP A 26 -2.59 -10.38 -11.33
N LEU A 27 -1.34 -10.85 -11.37
CA LEU A 27 -0.17 -9.96 -11.46
C LEU A 27 -0.18 -9.14 -12.76
N ALA A 28 -0.74 -9.68 -13.84
CA ALA A 28 -0.92 -8.98 -15.12
C ALA A 28 -1.91 -7.80 -15.03
N ASP A 29 -2.91 -7.90 -14.16
CA ASP A 29 -3.90 -6.85 -13.91
C ASP A 29 -3.50 -5.92 -12.76
N SER A 30 -2.46 -6.29 -12.02
CA SER A 30 -1.95 -5.51 -10.89
C SER A 30 -1.15 -4.30 -11.37
N LYS A 31 -1.37 -3.14 -10.74
CA LYS A 31 -0.62 -1.92 -11.06
C LYS A 31 0.71 -1.94 -10.32
N LEU A 32 1.76 -2.43 -10.97
CA LEU A 32 3.10 -2.41 -10.41
C LEU A 32 3.79 -1.08 -10.73
N TYR A 33 4.43 -0.49 -9.73
CA TYR A 33 5.18 0.75 -9.85
C TYR A 33 6.62 0.54 -9.38
N THR A 34 7.54 1.28 -9.97
CA THR A 34 8.97 1.21 -9.64
C THR A 34 9.50 2.57 -9.18
N PHE A 35 10.62 2.58 -8.45
CA PHE A 35 11.31 3.82 -8.07
C PHE A 35 12.02 4.45 -9.28
N GLU A 36 12.61 3.62 -10.13
CA GLU A 36 13.38 4.04 -11.29
C GLU A 36 12.56 4.03 -12.58
N LYS A 37 13.19 4.31 -13.73
CA LYS A 37 12.47 4.22 -15.01
C LYS A 37 12.13 2.75 -15.33
N PRO A 38 10.95 2.46 -15.91
CA PRO A 38 10.61 1.11 -16.36
C PRO A 38 11.67 0.52 -17.32
N GLU A 39 12.32 1.38 -18.11
CA GLU A 39 13.41 1.01 -19.02
C GLU A 39 14.62 0.38 -18.32
N GLN A 40 14.80 0.60 -17.02
CA GLN A 40 15.87 -0.04 -16.23
C GLN A 40 15.54 -1.49 -15.84
N TYR A 41 14.30 -1.93 -16.08
CA TYR A 41 13.81 -3.28 -15.78
C TYR A 41 13.23 -3.95 -17.05
N PRO A 42 14.07 -4.28 -18.05
CA PRO A 42 13.60 -4.78 -19.35
C PRO A 42 12.74 -6.05 -19.25
N ASP A 43 13.03 -6.95 -18.29
CA ASP A 43 12.25 -8.18 -18.09
C ASP A 43 10.87 -7.94 -17.46
N MET A 44 10.69 -6.81 -16.77
CA MET A 44 9.46 -6.47 -16.04
C MET A 44 8.73 -5.26 -16.63
N GLU A 45 9.28 -4.63 -17.67
CA GLU A 45 8.73 -3.42 -18.29
C GLU A 45 7.26 -3.58 -18.68
N LYS A 46 6.87 -4.75 -19.20
CA LYS A 46 5.48 -5.07 -19.58
C LYS A 46 4.49 -5.11 -18.41
N LEU A 47 4.99 -5.34 -17.20
CA LEU A 47 4.19 -5.40 -15.97
C LEU A 47 4.16 -4.05 -15.23
N LEU A 48 5.15 -3.18 -15.47
CA LEU A 48 5.26 -1.89 -14.82
C LEU A 48 4.30 -0.89 -15.46
N LYS A 49 3.48 -0.24 -14.63
CA LYS A 49 2.51 0.79 -15.05
C LYS A 49 3.02 2.21 -14.83
N GLY A 50 4.19 2.39 -14.21
CA GLY A 50 4.81 3.70 -14.06
C GLY A 50 5.78 3.81 -12.90
N ARG A 51 6.08 5.06 -12.53
CA ARG A 51 6.98 5.37 -11.41
C ARG A 51 6.23 5.82 -10.17
N ILE A 52 6.81 5.52 -9.02
CA ILE A 52 6.32 5.93 -7.71
C ILE A 52 6.54 7.44 -7.52
N HIS A 53 5.52 8.14 -7.07
CA HIS A 53 5.61 9.56 -6.68
C HIS A 53 6.22 9.69 -5.28
N THR A 54 7.55 9.54 -5.20
CA THR A 54 8.29 9.54 -3.92
C THR A 54 8.13 10.82 -3.11
N LYS A 55 7.94 11.97 -3.77
CA LYS A 55 7.68 13.24 -3.10
C LYS A 55 6.41 13.20 -2.25
N VAL A 56 5.30 12.72 -2.82
CA VAL A 56 4.02 12.60 -2.11
C VAL A 56 4.14 11.65 -0.92
N ILE A 57 4.84 10.53 -1.10
CA ILE A 57 5.08 9.58 0.00
C ILE A 57 5.84 10.26 1.14
N ARG A 58 6.92 10.99 0.82
CA ARG A 58 7.72 11.69 1.82
C ARG A 58 6.93 12.78 2.54
N ASP A 59 6.20 13.59 1.80
CA ASP A 59 5.42 14.70 2.35
C ASP A 59 4.30 14.21 3.30
N ASN A 60 3.81 12.99 3.13
CA ASN A 60 2.75 12.39 3.96
C ASN A 60 3.27 11.27 4.89
N TYR A 61 4.57 11.02 4.93
CA TYR A 61 5.13 9.86 5.62
C TYR A 61 4.89 9.91 7.13
N ASP A 62 5.07 11.09 7.73
CA ASP A 62 4.89 11.31 9.17
C ASP A 62 3.43 11.09 9.61
N ASP A 63 2.46 11.50 8.79
CA ASP A 63 1.05 11.26 9.07
C ASP A 63 0.69 9.78 9.01
N VAL A 64 1.25 9.04 8.06
CA VAL A 64 1.08 7.59 7.95
C VAL A 64 1.69 6.87 9.16
N LEU A 65 2.87 7.30 9.62
CA LEU A 65 3.48 6.77 10.84
C LEU A 65 2.66 7.09 12.08
N ARG A 66 2.15 8.32 12.21
CA ARG A 66 1.28 8.74 13.32
C ARG A 66 0.00 7.91 13.35
N LEU A 67 -0.58 7.60 12.19
CA LEU A 67 -1.74 6.73 12.06
C LEU A 67 -1.43 5.32 12.56
N ALA A 68 -0.33 4.71 12.10
CA ALA A 68 0.09 3.38 12.54
C ALA A 68 0.38 3.35 14.06
N HIS A 69 1.02 4.40 14.59
CA HIS A 69 1.24 4.54 16.03
C HIS A 69 -0.08 4.64 16.81
N SER A 70 -1.03 5.44 16.32
CA SER A 70 -2.35 5.60 16.96
C SER A 70 -3.12 4.30 17.02
N ILE A 71 -2.96 3.45 16.00
CA ILE A 71 -3.51 2.09 15.97
C ILE A 71 -2.80 1.20 16.99
N ARG A 72 -1.47 1.25 17.06
CA ARG A 72 -0.68 0.44 17.99
C ARG A 72 -0.99 0.77 19.46
N GLU A 73 -1.16 2.05 19.79
CA GLU A 73 -1.53 2.51 21.15
C GLU A 73 -3.01 2.34 21.47
N GLY A 74 -3.83 1.83 20.53
CA GLY A 74 -5.27 1.62 20.74
C GLY A 74 -6.10 2.92 20.78
N THR A 75 -5.51 4.07 20.44
CA THR A 75 -6.21 5.36 20.34
C THR A 75 -7.19 5.40 19.16
N ALA A 76 -6.88 4.65 18.09
CA ALA A 76 -7.77 4.44 16.96
C ALA A 76 -7.84 2.94 16.61
N SER A 77 -9.03 2.41 16.32
CA SER A 77 -9.14 1.04 15.82
C SER A 77 -8.66 0.94 14.37
N ALA A 78 -7.88 -0.10 14.05
CA ALA A 78 -7.49 -0.41 12.67
C ALA A 78 -8.72 -0.55 11.76
N SER A 79 -9.81 -1.17 12.23
CA SER A 79 -11.03 -1.34 11.44
C SER A 79 -11.67 0.01 11.07
N LEU A 80 -11.65 0.98 11.99
CA LEU A 80 -12.20 2.31 11.77
C LEU A 80 -11.39 3.09 10.73
N VAL A 81 -10.06 3.07 10.87
CA VAL A 81 -9.13 3.70 9.93
C VAL A 81 -9.30 3.13 8.52
N MET A 82 -9.31 1.80 8.41
CA MET A 82 -9.47 1.11 7.13
C MET A 82 -10.84 1.37 6.50
N SER A 83 -11.92 1.39 7.29
CA SER A 83 -13.27 1.76 6.81
C SER A 83 -13.28 3.19 6.28
N LYS A 84 -12.63 4.13 6.97
CA LYS A 84 -12.56 5.53 6.57
C LYS A 84 -11.76 5.70 5.28
N MET A 85 -10.59 5.07 5.16
CA MET A 85 -9.78 5.08 3.92
C MET A 85 -10.51 4.46 2.73
N GLY A 86 -11.23 3.35 2.93
CA GLY A 86 -12.04 2.72 1.90
C GLY A 86 -13.20 3.60 1.42
N SER A 87 -13.79 4.41 2.31
CA SER A 87 -14.88 5.34 1.97
C SER A 87 -14.46 6.49 1.03
N TYR A 88 -13.18 6.88 1.07
CA TYR A 88 -12.61 7.94 0.22
C TYR A 88 -12.04 7.41 -1.11
N SER A 89 -11.95 6.10 -1.31
CA SER A 89 -11.41 5.48 -2.53
C SER A 89 -12.45 5.37 -3.68
N ARG A 90 -13.54 6.14 -3.61
CA ARG A 90 -14.59 6.20 -4.65
C ARG A 90 -14.30 7.28 -5.69
#